data_AF-A0AAV6CII8-F1
#
_entry.id   AF-A0AAV6CII8-F1
#
_cell.length_a   1.000
_cell.length_b   1.000
_cell.length_c   1.000
_cell.angle_alpha   90.00
_cell.angle_beta   90.00
_cell.angle_gamma   90.00
#
_symmetry.space_group_name_H-M   'P 1'
#
loop_
_entity.id
_entity.type
_entity.pdbx_description
1 polymer ?
#
loop_
_entity_poly.entity_id
_entity_poly.type
_entity_poly.pdbx_seq_one_letter_code
_entity_poly.pdbx_strand_id
1 'polypeptide(L)'
;MSKTAVIKSPAASLEITASTDLKQSREHVLHCHNACLRAAQDHVGYAFLAGFELQRVKAALPHGQFMNWCRENLPDVVDRTVNRYMAFAQGLAAKFDTVSNFAAEALLLTDGSLNERDRKAILEAAHEAADGKTLTELYRDLGVIRQPKEKQYHPPKELSPEEVVEARREQARRYVQAITEPMDLATDETLLNLSSAELKAALRSTVEFSKRLRDLLHHSKQVTPKKKGRK
;
A
#
# COMPACT_ATOMS: atom_id res chain seq x y z
N MET A 1 -14.26 -38.29 -57.98
CA MET A 1 -13.10 -38.07 -57.07
C MET A 1 -13.52 -37.09 -55.99
N SER A 2 -14.00 -37.59 -54.85
CA SER A 2 -14.50 -36.76 -53.75
C SER A 2 -13.36 -36.39 -52.81
N LYS A 3 -13.02 -35.11 -52.74
CA LYS A 3 -12.06 -34.55 -51.78
C LYS A 3 -12.79 -34.29 -50.46
N THR A 4 -12.59 -35.15 -49.48
CA THR A 4 -13.06 -34.96 -48.10
C THR A 4 -12.18 -33.89 -47.44
N ALA A 5 -12.73 -32.70 -47.21
CA ALA A 5 -12.07 -31.64 -46.47
C ALA A 5 -12.10 -31.98 -44.97
N VAL A 6 -10.93 -32.24 -44.39
CA VAL A 6 -10.76 -32.43 -42.94
C VAL A 6 -10.83 -31.05 -42.28
N ILE A 7 -11.97 -30.77 -41.64
CA ILE A 7 -12.14 -29.56 -40.82
C ILE A 7 -11.34 -29.77 -39.53
N LYS A 8 -10.17 -29.15 -39.46
CA LYS A 8 -9.29 -29.18 -38.28
C LYS A 8 -9.94 -28.36 -37.16
N SER A 9 -10.27 -29.02 -36.06
CA SER A 9 -11.02 -28.44 -34.93
C SER A 9 -10.25 -27.28 -34.27
N PRO A 10 -10.85 -26.07 -34.11
CA PRO A 10 -10.19 -24.87 -33.58
C PRO A 10 -9.97 -24.85 -32.04
N ALA A 11 -10.38 -25.90 -31.32
CA ALA A 11 -10.32 -25.92 -29.85
C ALA A 11 -8.89 -25.87 -29.27
N ALA A 12 -7.89 -26.41 -29.99
CA ALA A 12 -6.52 -26.47 -29.49
C ALA A 12 -5.79 -25.11 -29.45
N SER A 13 -6.30 -24.09 -30.13
CA SER A 13 -5.64 -22.78 -30.21
C SER A 13 -5.95 -21.86 -29.01
N LEU A 14 -7.05 -22.09 -28.29
CA LEU A 14 -7.44 -21.24 -27.16
C LEU A 14 -6.69 -21.57 -25.86
N GLU A 15 -6.41 -22.85 -25.61
CA GLU A 15 -5.71 -23.28 -24.37
C GLU A 15 -4.25 -22.82 -24.31
N ILE A 16 -3.57 -22.71 -25.46
CA ILE A 16 -2.17 -22.27 -25.53
C ILE A 16 -2.02 -20.78 -25.19
N THR A 17 -3.01 -19.95 -25.54
CA THR A 17 -2.98 -18.50 -25.25
C THR A 17 -3.15 -18.20 -23.76
N ALA A 18 -4.08 -18.88 -23.08
CA ALA A 18 -4.28 -18.73 -21.64
C ALA A 18 -3.05 -19.18 -20.81
N SER A 19 -2.36 -20.24 -21.24
CA SER A 19 -1.14 -20.71 -20.56
C SER A 19 0.03 -19.73 -20.71
N THR A 20 0.13 -19.06 -21.85
CA THR A 20 1.19 -18.07 -22.11
C THR A 20 0.98 -16.79 -21.30
N ASP A 21 -0.27 -16.36 -21.16
CA ASP A 21 -0.67 -15.21 -20.34
C ASP A 21 -0.35 -15.40 -18.84
N LEU A 22 -0.61 -16.61 -18.30
CA LEU A 22 -0.27 -16.93 -16.92
C LEU A 22 1.25 -16.94 -16.65
N LYS A 23 2.06 -17.39 -17.62
CA LYS A 23 3.53 -17.36 -17.49
C LYS A 23 4.07 -15.93 -17.46
N GLN A 24 3.59 -15.07 -18.36
CA GLN A 24 3.98 -13.65 -18.40
C GLN A 24 3.54 -12.92 -17.12
N SER A 25 2.31 -13.16 -16.65
CA SER A 25 1.81 -12.61 -15.39
C SER A 25 2.69 -13.03 -14.20
N ARG A 26 3.09 -14.30 -14.14
CA ARG A 26 4.03 -14.79 -13.10
C ARG A 26 5.37 -14.07 -13.15
N GLU A 27 5.97 -13.92 -14.33
CA GLU A 27 7.25 -13.22 -14.51
C GLU A 27 7.16 -11.76 -14.06
N HIS A 28 6.06 -11.07 -14.38
CA HIS A 28 5.83 -9.70 -13.95
C HIS A 28 5.68 -9.59 -12.42
N VAL A 29 4.89 -10.48 -11.80
CA VAL A 29 4.76 -10.51 -10.32
C VAL A 29 6.11 -10.73 -9.66
N LEU A 30 6.93 -11.67 -10.16
CA LEU A 30 8.27 -11.90 -9.64
C LEU A 30 9.18 -10.68 -9.80
N HIS A 31 9.11 -9.99 -10.94
CA HIS A 31 9.85 -8.76 -11.17
C HIS A 31 9.49 -7.67 -10.16
N CYS A 32 8.19 -7.38 -10.00
CA CYS A 32 7.71 -6.38 -9.03
C CYS A 32 8.06 -6.76 -7.59
N HIS A 33 7.92 -8.03 -7.22
CA HIS A 33 8.29 -8.52 -5.89
C HIS A 33 9.78 -8.30 -5.59
N ASN A 34 10.66 -8.66 -6.52
CA ASN A 34 12.10 -8.45 -6.38
C ASN A 34 12.47 -6.96 -6.29
N ALA A 35 11.78 -6.09 -7.03
CA ALA A 35 11.95 -4.65 -6.92
C ALA A 35 11.54 -4.12 -5.54
N CYS A 36 10.43 -4.60 -4.99
CA CYS A 36 9.99 -4.26 -3.62
C CYS A 36 11.01 -4.71 -2.56
N LEU A 37 11.59 -5.90 -2.70
CA LEU A 37 12.60 -6.40 -1.76
C LEU A 37 13.87 -5.52 -1.78
N ARG A 38 14.36 -5.14 -2.96
CA ARG A 38 15.52 -4.23 -3.07
C ARG A 38 15.23 -2.85 -2.49
N ALA A 39 14.06 -2.29 -2.79
CA ALA A 39 13.68 -1.00 -2.23
C ALA A 39 13.59 -1.05 -0.69
N ALA A 40 13.13 -2.17 -0.12
CA ALA A 40 13.11 -2.37 1.33
C ALA A 40 14.52 -2.50 1.92
N GLN A 41 15.41 -3.25 1.25
CA GLN A 41 16.83 -3.38 1.60
C GLN A 41 17.53 -2.01 1.63
N ASP A 42 17.41 -1.28 0.53
CA ASP A 42 17.99 0.06 0.37
C ASP A 42 17.46 1.00 1.45
N HIS A 43 16.15 0.98 1.72
CA HIS A 43 15.56 1.84 2.74
C HIS A 43 16.13 1.59 4.14
N VAL A 44 16.29 0.32 4.55
CA VAL A 44 16.87 -0.02 5.85
C VAL A 44 18.33 0.43 5.92
N GLY A 45 19.12 0.13 4.90
CA GLY A 45 20.55 0.45 4.91
C GLY A 45 20.82 1.97 4.80
N TYR A 46 20.05 2.72 4.01
CA TYR A 46 20.17 4.18 3.98
C TYR A 46 19.69 4.84 5.28
N ALA A 47 18.67 4.30 5.95
CA ALA A 47 18.27 4.78 7.28
C ALA A 47 19.39 4.57 8.32
N PHE A 48 20.12 3.44 8.24
CA PHE A 48 21.30 3.19 9.06
C PHE A 48 22.43 4.19 8.77
N LEU A 49 22.81 4.34 7.49
CA LEU A 49 23.87 5.27 7.07
C LEU A 49 23.57 6.72 7.47
N ALA A 50 22.34 7.19 7.24
CA ALA A 50 21.91 8.52 7.65
C ALA A 50 21.98 8.68 9.18
N GLY A 51 21.54 7.68 9.94
CA GLY A 51 21.61 7.68 11.39
C GLY A 51 23.04 7.76 11.93
N PHE A 52 23.97 7.06 11.28
CA PHE A 52 25.38 7.09 11.64
C PHE A 52 26.02 8.45 11.30
N GLU A 53 25.75 9.01 10.13
CA GLU A 53 26.23 10.33 9.75
C GLU A 53 25.72 11.44 10.69
N LEU A 54 24.45 11.36 11.08
CA LEU A 54 23.87 12.26 12.07
C LEU A 54 24.58 12.16 13.44
N GLN A 55 25.01 10.98 13.86
CA GLN A 55 25.82 10.82 15.07
C GLN A 55 27.20 11.47 14.94
N ARG A 56 27.86 11.32 13.77
CA ARG A 56 29.15 11.95 13.50
C ARG A 56 29.05 13.47 13.55
N VAL A 57 28.05 14.05 12.88
CA VAL A 57 27.80 15.49 12.92
C VAL A 57 27.49 15.96 14.35
N LYS A 58 26.67 15.22 15.09
CA LYS A 58 26.37 15.54 16.49
C LYS A 58 27.63 15.56 17.38
N ALA A 59 28.57 14.65 17.14
CA ALA A 59 29.82 14.59 17.90
C ALA A 59 30.79 15.74 17.57
N ALA A 60 30.73 16.28 16.35
CA ALA A 60 31.57 17.40 15.91
C ALA A 60 31.05 18.78 16.37
N LEU A 61 29.76 18.90 16.69
CA LEU A 61 29.13 20.15 17.09
C LEU A 61 29.18 20.38 18.61
N PRO A 62 29.19 21.65 19.07
CA PRO A 62 29.03 21.98 20.48
C PRO A 62 27.71 21.44 21.06
N HIS A 63 27.70 21.13 22.36
CA HIS A 63 26.51 20.65 23.05
C HIS A 63 25.31 21.59 22.85
N GLY A 64 24.15 21.04 22.52
CA GLY A 64 22.91 21.79 22.29
C GLY A 64 22.74 22.40 20.90
N GLN A 65 23.78 22.44 20.05
CA GLN A 65 23.68 23.04 18.71
C GLN A 65 23.17 22.11 17.61
N PHE A 66 23.20 20.79 17.86
CA PHE A 66 22.88 19.79 16.85
C PHE A 66 21.48 19.96 16.21
N MET A 67 20.44 20.18 17.02
CA MET A 67 19.08 20.31 16.46
C MET A 67 18.89 21.61 15.66
N ASN A 68 19.59 22.68 16.01
CA ASN A 68 19.57 23.91 15.22
C ASN A 68 20.25 23.68 13.86
N TRP A 69 21.40 23.01 13.86
CA TRP A 69 22.10 22.61 12.64
C TRP A 69 21.23 21.74 11.74
N CYS A 70 20.50 20.76 12.29
CA CYS A 70 19.58 19.93 11.51
C CYS A 70 18.46 20.76 10.85
N ARG A 71 17.86 21.72 11.55
CA ARG A 71 16.79 22.55 10.97
C ARG A 71 17.28 23.46 9.86
N GLU A 72 18.52 23.94 9.96
CA GLU A 72 19.15 24.78 8.96
C GLU A 72 19.59 23.99 7.72
N ASN A 73 20.18 22.80 7.91
CA ASN A 73 20.83 22.03 6.83
C ASN A 73 19.94 20.91 6.27
N LEU A 74 18.94 20.45 7.02
CA LEU A 74 18.04 19.35 6.66
C LEU A 74 16.57 19.75 6.89
N PRO A 75 16.08 20.84 6.27
CA PRO A 75 14.75 21.40 6.57
C PRO A 75 13.58 20.43 6.29
N ASP A 76 13.77 19.50 5.35
CA ASP A 76 12.76 18.50 4.98
C ASP A 76 12.71 17.30 5.94
N VAL A 77 13.70 17.17 6.84
CA VAL A 77 13.81 16.04 7.76
C VAL A 77 13.38 16.47 9.16
N VAL A 78 12.16 16.10 9.54
CA VAL A 78 11.60 16.42 10.87
C VAL A 78 12.46 15.86 12.02
N ASP A 79 12.53 16.59 13.14
CA ASP A 79 13.30 16.23 14.35
C ASP A 79 13.06 14.78 14.81
N ARG A 80 11.82 14.28 14.66
CA ARG A 80 11.46 12.90 15.02
C ARG A 80 12.18 11.86 14.16
N THR A 81 12.35 12.12 12.87
CA THR A 81 13.03 11.23 11.93
C THR A 81 14.53 11.21 12.20
N VAL A 82 15.14 12.37 12.43
CA VAL A 82 16.55 12.51 12.85
C VAL A 82 16.83 11.63 14.07
N ASN A 83 16.04 11.79 15.14
CA ASN A 83 16.21 11.02 16.37
C ASN A 83 16.01 9.50 16.15
N ARG A 84 15.06 9.11 15.29
CA ARG A 84 14.82 7.69 14.96
C ARG A 84 16.00 7.08 14.20
N TYR A 85 16.54 7.77 13.21
CA TYR A 85 17.71 7.30 12.45
C TYR A 85 18.91 7.14 13.35
N MET A 86 19.20 8.13 14.20
CA MET A 86 20.31 8.04 15.15
C MET A 86 20.13 6.87 16.13
N ALA A 87 18.95 6.72 16.74
CA ALA A 87 18.69 5.63 17.68
C ALA A 87 18.72 4.26 16.99
N PHE A 88 18.26 4.19 15.74
CA PHE A 88 18.33 2.99 14.91
C PHE A 88 19.78 2.59 14.61
N ALA A 89 20.61 3.52 14.14
CA ALA A 89 22.01 3.26 13.86
C ALA A 89 22.76 2.81 15.12
N GLN A 90 22.52 3.48 16.26
CA GLN A 90 23.11 3.08 17.55
C GLN A 90 22.68 1.67 17.96
N GLY A 91 21.38 1.37 17.89
CA GLY A 91 20.85 0.08 18.30
C GLY A 91 21.29 -1.07 17.39
N LEU A 92 21.40 -0.81 16.08
CA LEU A 92 21.87 -1.81 15.12
C LEU A 92 23.36 -2.10 15.30
N ALA A 93 24.20 -1.06 15.42
CA ALA A 93 25.63 -1.22 15.66
C ALA A 93 25.92 -1.94 16.99
N ALA A 94 25.11 -1.73 18.02
CA ALA A 94 25.24 -2.42 19.30
C ALA A 94 24.82 -3.90 19.26
N LYS A 95 23.97 -4.30 18.31
CA LYS A 95 23.51 -5.70 18.17
C LYS A 95 24.35 -6.52 17.18
N PHE A 96 24.99 -5.86 16.22
CA PHE A 96 25.68 -6.52 15.11
C PHE A 96 27.09 -5.93 14.92
N ASP A 97 28.09 -6.59 15.51
CA ASP A 97 29.51 -6.16 15.46
C ASP A 97 30.02 -5.98 14.03
N THR A 98 29.58 -6.84 13.09
CA THR A 98 29.93 -6.74 11.67
C THR A 98 29.59 -5.37 11.09
N VAL A 99 28.38 -4.85 11.40
CA VAL A 99 27.91 -3.54 10.92
C VAL A 99 28.72 -2.41 11.57
N SER A 100 29.07 -2.55 12.84
CA SER A 100 29.90 -1.58 13.57
C SER A 100 31.30 -1.44 12.95
N ASN A 101 31.95 -2.56 12.63
CA ASN A 101 33.28 -2.58 12.03
C ASN A 101 33.27 -1.93 10.64
N PHE A 102 32.29 -2.25 9.79
CA PHE A 102 32.16 -1.63 8.47
C PHE A 102 31.89 -0.13 8.55
N ALA A 103 31.04 0.31 9.47
CA ALA A 103 30.74 1.73 9.62
C ALA A 103 31.95 2.53 10.12
N ALA A 104 32.72 1.97 11.05
CA ALA A 104 33.95 2.61 11.55
C ALA A 104 35.01 2.73 10.45
N GLU A 105 35.23 1.68 9.66
CA GLU A 105 36.28 1.64 8.63
C GLU A 105 35.90 2.43 7.36
N ALA A 106 34.69 2.25 6.84
CA ALA A 106 34.26 2.83 5.56
C ALA A 106 34.08 4.36 5.61
N LEU A 107 33.83 4.94 6.79
CA LEU A 107 33.58 6.38 6.96
C LEU A 107 34.81 7.19 7.38
N LEU A 108 35.93 6.51 7.66
CA LEU A 108 37.23 7.15 7.87
C LEU A 108 37.88 7.57 6.55
N LEU A 109 37.41 7.05 5.41
CA LEU A 109 37.88 7.44 4.09
C LEU A 109 37.20 8.76 3.65
N THR A 110 37.85 9.84 4.09
CA THR A 110 37.94 11.21 3.54
C THR A 110 37.03 11.60 2.36
N ASP A 111 36.15 12.58 2.64
CA ASP A 111 35.20 13.32 1.78
C ASP A 111 33.71 13.02 2.01
N GLY A 112 33.39 11.97 2.77
CA GLY A 112 32.01 11.58 3.05
C GLY A 112 31.35 10.81 1.91
N SER A 113 32.10 10.45 0.86
CA SER A 113 31.65 9.54 -0.18
C SER A 113 32.05 8.09 0.17
N LEU A 114 31.03 7.26 0.43
CA LEU A 114 31.20 5.82 0.50
C LEU A 114 31.40 5.27 -0.92
N ASN A 115 32.48 4.51 -1.13
CA ASN A 115 32.64 3.79 -2.39
C ASN A 115 31.47 2.79 -2.57
N GLU A 116 31.16 2.46 -3.83
CA GLU A 116 30.02 1.60 -4.18
C GLU A 116 30.08 0.23 -3.50
N ARG A 117 31.29 -0.32 -3.36
CA ARG A 117 31.54 -1.65 -2.81
C ARG A 117 31.18 -1.69 -1.33
N ASP A 118 31.67 -0.73 -0.56
CA ASP A 118 31.46 -0.66 0.89
C ASP A 118 30.02 -0.27 1.19
N ARG A 119 29.43 0.64 0.39
CA ARG A 119 28.00 0.95 0.50
C ARG A 119 27.17 -0.31 0.32
N LYS A 120 27.42 -1.09 -0.74
CA LYS A 120 26.70 -2.35 -0.98
C LYS A 120 26.87 -3.34 0.17
N ALA A 121 28.09 -3.49 0.69
CA ALA A 121 28.37 -4.36 1.83
C ALA A 121 27.61 -3.93 3.10
N ILE A 122 27.52 -2.63 3.36
CA ILE A 122 26.75 -2.10 4.50
C ILE A 122 25.25 -2.32 4.29
N LEU A 123 24.71 -2.07 3.09
CA LEU A 123 23.30 -2.30 2.78
C LEU A 123 22.92 -3.78 2.96
N GLU A 124 23.78 -4.69 2.50
CA GLU A 124 23.60 -6.14 2.64
C GLU A 124 23.68 -6.57 4.11
N ALA A 125 24.69 -6.12 4.86
CA ALA A 125 24.83 -6.42 6.28
C ALA A 125 23.66 -5.87 7.11
N ALA A 126 23.20 -4.65 6.82
CA ALA A 126 22.03 -4.05 7.49
C ALA A 126 20.75 -4.81 7.17
N HIS A 127 20.61 -5.35 5.94
CA HIS A 127 19.48 -6.17 5.57
C HIS A 127 19.50 -7.56 6.23
N GLU A 128 20.66 -8.22 6.25
CA GLU A 128 20.82 -9.50 6.96
C GLU A 128 20.49 -9.34 8.45
N ALA A 129 21.00 -8.27 9.08
CA ALA A 129 20.69 -7.90 10.45
C ALA A 129 19.19 -7.62 10.69
N ALA A 130 18.48 -7.15 9.65
CA ALA A 130 17.05 -6.89 9.73
C ALA A 130 16.20 -8.16 9.69
N ASP A 131 16.73 -9.29 9.19
CA ASP A 131 16.02 -10.57 9.10
C ASP A 131 14.64 -10.45 8.42
N GLY A 132 14.60 -9.70 7.31
CA GLY A 132 13.37 -9.45 6.54
C GLY A 132 12.33 -8.54 7.22
N LYS A 133 12.61 -8.00 8.41
CA LYS A 133 11.71 -7.09 9.11
C LYS A 133 11.65 -5.73 8.42
N THR A 134 10.49 -5.10 8.48
CA THR A 134 10.32 -3.71 8.04
C THR A 134 11.07 -2.76 8.98
N LEU A 135 11.46 -1.59 8.47
CA LEU A 135 12.11 -0.55 9.27
C LEU A 135 11.31 -0.18 10.53
N THR A 136 9.97 -0.20 10.45
CA THR A 136 9.10 0.09 11.61
C THR A 136 9.14 -1.02 12.65
N GLU A 137 9.23 -2.28 12.25
CA GLU A 137 9.41 -3.41 13.17
C GLU A 137 10.77 -3.35 13.85
N LEU A 138 11.83 -3.05 13.09
CA LEU A 138 13.16 -2.85 13.66
C LEU A 138 13.18 -1.72 14.69
N TYR A 139 12.51 -0.60 14.41
CA TYR A 139 12.37 0.48 15.39
C TYR A 139 11.66 0.03 16.67
N ARG A 140 10.72 -0.92 16.60
CA ARG A 140 10.07 -1.47 17.80
C ARG A 140 11.02 -2.42 18.55
N ASP A 141 11.71 -3.29 17.83
CA ASP A 141 12.66 -4.27 18.40
C ASP A 141 13.89 -3.63 19.05
N LEU A 142 14.24 -2.41 18.60
CA LEU A 142 15.31 -1.59 19.17
C LEU A 142 14.81 -0.61 20.24
N GLY A 143 13.51 -0.62 20.55
CA GLY A 143 12.92 0.30 21.55
C GLY A 143 12.86 1.77 21.11
N VAL A 144 13.15 2.06 19.84
CA VAL A 144 13.09 3.42 19.25
C VAL A 144 11.64 3.92 19.19
N ILE A 145 10.70 3.03 18.86
CA ILE A 145 9.28 3.32 18.85
C ILE A 145 8.58 2.40 19.85
N ARG A 146 7.69 2.97 20.66
CA ARG A 146 6.85 2.22 21.59
C ARG A 146 6.02 1.18 20.85
N GLN A 147 5.93 -0.02 21.40
CA GLN A 147 5.00 -1.01 20.89
C GLN A 147 3.56 -0.47 20.95
N PRO A 148 2.74 -0.73 19.92
CA PRO A 148 1.34 -0.40 19.98
C PRO A 148 0.73 -1.13 21.18
N LYS A 149 0.05 -0.39 22.06
CA LYS A 149 -0.75 -1.04 23.11
C LYS A 149 -1.77 -1.94 22.41
N GLU A 150 -1.94 -3.16 22.90
CA GLU A 150 -3.03 -4.01 22.46
C GLU A 150 -4.31 -3.19 22.55
N LYS A 151 -4.96 -2.98 21.40
CA LYS A 151 -6.25 -2.31 21.39
C LYS A 151 -7.16 -3.22 22.19
N GLN A 152 -7.56 -2.77 23.37
CA GLN A 152 -8.65 -3.43 24.08
C GLN A 152 -9.82 -3.45 23.10
N TYR A 153 -10.29 -4.66 22.79
CA TYR A 153 -11.44 -4.80 21.92
C TYR A 153 -12.62 -4.17 22.65
N HIS A 154 -13.03 -3.00 22.17
CA HIS A 154 -14.29 -2.42 22.55
C HIS A 154 -15.32 -3.06 21.61
N PRO A 155 -16.23 -3.91 22.12
CA PRO A 155 -17.33 -4.37 21.28
C PRO A 155 -18.02 -3.14 20.70
N PRO A 156 -18.42 -3.17 19.41
CA PRO A 156 -19.19 -2.10 18.82
C PRO A 156 -20.34 -1.73 19.76
N LYS A 157 -20.53 -0.44 20.04
CA LYS A 157 -21.68 0.03 20.81
C LYS A 157 -22.93 -0.54 20.16
N GLU A 158 -23.72 -1.30 20.91
CA GLU A 158 -25.02 -1.76 20.41
C GLU A 158 -25.84 -0.53 20.05
N LEU A 159 -26.13 -0.39 18.75
CA LEU A 159 -26.94 0.70 18.26
C LEU A 159 -28.36 0.49 18.79
N SER A 160 -28.96 1.56 19.32
CA SER A 160 -30.40 1.58 19.61
C SER A 160 -31.18 1.17 18.36
N PRO A 161 -32.33 0.48 18.48
CA PRO A 161 -33.18 0.20 17.33
C PRO A 161 -33.46 1.43 16.45
N GLU A 162 -33.57 2.62 17.06
CA GLU A 162 -33.74 3.89 16.35
C GLU A 162 -32.47 4.28 15.56
N GLU A 163 -31.29 4.15 16.17
CA GLU A 163 -30.00 4.40 15.51
C GLU A 163 -29.76 3.42 14.35
N VAL A 164 -30.19 2.16 14.47
CA VAL A 164 -30.12 1.17 13.38
C VAL A 164 -31.02 1.56 12.22
N VAL A 165 -32.24 2.02 12.50
CA VAL A 165 -33.19 2.47 11.46
C VAL A 165 -32.64 3.72 10.77
N GLU A 166 -32.09 4.67 11.52
CA GLU A 166 -31.53 5.90 10.95
C GLU A 166 -30.25 5.61 10.16
N ALA A 167 -29.35 4.76 10.66
CA ALA A 167 -28.16 4.33 9.91
C ALA A 167 -28.53 3.62 8.60
N ARG A 168 -29.58 2.78 8.61
CA ARG A 168 -30.12 2.15 7.38
C ARG A 168 -30.73 3.18 6.43
N ARG A 169 -31.45 4.17 6.94
CA ARG A 169 -32.01 5.26 6.13
C ARG A 169 -30.90 6.11 5.51
N GLU A 170 -29.87 6.45 6.28
CA GLU A 170 -28.73 7.21 5.77
C GLU A 170 -27.95 6.41 4.74
N GLN A 171 -27.72 5.11 4.97
CA GLN A 171 -27.09 4.23 3.99
C GLN A 171 -27.93 4.13 2.71
N ALA A 172 -29.26 4.01 2.83
CA ALA A 172 -30.16 4.02 1.68
C ALA A 172 -30.12 5.37 0.94
N ARG A 173 -30.08 6.51 1.66
CA ARG A 173 -29.91 7.84 1.06
C ARG A 173 -28.60 7.98 0.32
N ARG A 174 -27.47 7.57 0.92
CA ARG A 174 -26.15 7.57 0.25
C ARG A 174 -26.17 6.70 -1.01
N TYR A 175 -26.85 5.56 -0.95
CA TYR A 175 -26.97 4.67 -2.10
C TYR A 175 -27.81 5.31 -3.22
N VAL A 176 -28.96 5.89 -2.88
CA VAL A 176 -29.80 6.64 -3.82
C VAL A 176 -29.03 7.82 -4.41
N GLN A 177 -28.33 8.59 -3.59
CA GLN A 177 -27.54 9.74 -4.04
C GLN A 177 -26.42 9.33 -5.01
N ALA A 178 -25.65 8.29 -4.68
CA ALA A 178 -24.61 7.75 -5.57
C ALA A 178 -25.17 7.23 -6.91
N ILE A 179 -26.47 6.89 -6.93
CA ILE A 179 -27.20 6.46 -8.12
C ILE A 179 -27.74 7.66 -8.92
N THR A 180 -28.28 8.67 -8.25
CA THR A 180 -28.95 9.80 -8.91
C THR A 180 -27.98 10.89 -9.33
N GLU A 181 -26.86 11.06 -8.63
CA GLU A 181 -25.84 12.07 -8.94
C GLU A 181 -25.25 11.91 -10.37
N PRO A 182 -25.00 10.70 -10.89
CA PRO A 182 -24.67 10.50 -12.31
C PRO A 182 -25.83 10.80 -13.28
N MET A 183 -27.09 10.73 -12.82
CA MET A 183 -28.27 11.01 -13.65
C MET A 183 -28.59 12.52 -13.73
N ASP A 184 -28.24 13.29 -12.69
CA ASP A 184 -28.44 14.74 -12.63
C ASP A 184 -27.53 15.52 -13.61
N LEU A 185 -26.49 14.87 -14.14
CA LEU A 185 -25.65 15.40 -15.23
C LEU A 185 -26.35 15.35 -16.61
N ALA A 186 -27.56 14.81 -16.70
CA ALA A 186 -28.35 14.71 -17.91
C ALA A 186 -29.63 15.55 -17.79
N THR A 187 -29.49 16.85 -17.54
CA THR A 187 -30.60 17.80 -17.79
C THR A 187 -30.87 17.87 -19.30
N ASP A 188 -32.13 18.10 -19.69
CA ASP A 188 -32.59 18.02 -21.09
C ASP A 188 -31.73 18.82 -22.10
N GLU A 189 -31.14 19.95 -21.69
CA GLU A 189 -30.28 20.77 -22.57
C GLU A 189 -28.90 20.16 -22.84
N THR A 190 -28.36 19.36 -21.90
CA THR A 190 -27.06 18.70 -22.09
C THR A 190 -27.17 17.48 -22.98
N LEU A 191 -28.27 16.73 -22.90
CA LEU A 191 -28.55 15.56 -23.74
C LEU A 191 -28.67 15.90 -25.23
N LEU A 192 -29.17 17.11 -25.55
CA LEU A 192 -29.31 17.59 -26.93
C LEU A 192 -27.97 17.92 -27.61
N ASN A 193 -26.90 18.11 -26.81
CA ASN A 193 -25.57 18.47 -27.31
C ASN A 193 -24.56 17.29 -27.27
N LEU A 194 -24.97 16.11 -26.83
CA LEU A 194 -24.10 14.93 -26.78
C LEU A 194 -23.87 14.35 -28.18
N SER A 195 -22.63 13.92 -28.42
CA SER A 195 -22.32 13.11 -29.60
C SER A 195 -23.03 11.76 -29.54
N SER A 196 -23.20 11.10 -30.71
CA SER A 196 -23.81 9.77 -30.79
C SER A 196 -23.08 8.72 -29.92
N ALA A 197 -21.77 8.88 -29.69
CA ALA A 197 -21.00 7.98 -28.84
C ALA A 197 -21.32 8.17 -27.35
N GLU A 198 -21.42 9.43 -26.91
CA GLU A 198 -21.75 9.79 -25.52
C GLU A 198 -23.20 9.40 -25.19
N LEU A 199 -24.13 9.59 -26.12
CA LEU A 199 -25.53 9.13 -25.97
C LEU A 199 -25.61 7.61 -25.78
N LYS A 200 -24.83 6.84 -26.55
CA LYS A 200 -24.76 5.37 -26.40
C LYS A 200 -24.15 4.96 -25.06
N ALA A 201 -23.14 5.68 -24.57
CA ALA A 201 -22.55 5.43 -23.26
C ALA A 201 -23.55 5.71 -22.13
N ALA A 202 -24.27 6.83 -22.21
CA ALA A 202 -25.34 7.19 -21.27
C ALA A 202 -26.46 6.13 -21.23
N LEU A 203 -26.92 5.67 -22.40
CA LEU A 203 -27.92 4.59 -22.51
C LEU A 203 -27.45 3.25 -21.92
N ARG A 204 -26.17 2.89 -22.10
CA ARG A 204 -25.63 1.68 -21.46
C ARG A 204 -25.61 1.80 -19.94
N SER A 205 -25.23 2.98 -19.43
CA SER A 205 -25.23 3.27 -18.00
C SER A 205 -26.63 3.16 -17.39
N THR A 206 -27.66 3.68 -18.06
CA THR A 206 -29.06 3.57 -17.58
C THR A 206 -29.61 2.14 -17.63
N VAL A 207 -29.21 1.33 -18.61
CA VAL A 207 -29.58 -0.10 -18.67
C VAL A 207 -28.93 -0.90 -17.55
N GLU A 208 -27.62 -0.74 -17.33
CA GLU A 208 -26.91 -1.39 -16.22
C GLU A 208 -27.49 -0.96 -14.86
N PHE A 209 -27.86 0.31 -14.75
CA PHE A 209 -28.54 0.83 -13.58
C PHE A 209 -29.90 0.14 -13.33
N SER A 210 -30.75 0.03 -14.36
CA SER A 210 -32.03 -0.67 -14.27
C SER A 210 -31.87 -2.13 -13.84
N LYS A 211 -30.82 -2.80 -14.32
CA LYS A 211 -30.49 -4.17 -13.94
C LYS A 211 -30.13 -4.26 -12.46
N ARG A 212 -29.24 -3.40 -11.95
CA ARG A 212 -28.85 -3.34 -10.53
C ARG A 212 -30.06 -3.07 -9.62
N LEU A 213 -30.95 -2.16 -10.01
CA LEU A 213 -32.20 -1.90 -9.28
C LEU A 213 -33.10 -3.13 -9.19
N ARG A 214 -33.25 -3.87 -10.30
CA ARG A 214 -34.04 -5.11 -10.34
C ARG A 214 -33.45 -6.18 -9.43
N ASP A 215 -32.13 -6.33 -9.44
CA ASP A 215 -31.43 -7.29 -8.58
C ASP A 215 -31.65 -6.94 -7.11
N LEU A 216 -31.54 -5.67 -6.71
CA LEU A 216 -31.82 -5.23 -5.34
C LEU A 216 -33.26 -5.50 -4.91
N LEU A 217 -34.24 -5.23 -5.78
CA LEU A 217 -35.65 -5.55 -5.52
C LEU A 217 -35.90 -7.05 -5.37
N HIS A 218 -35.15 -7.90 -6.08
CA HIS A 218 -35.23 -9.34 -5.90
C HIS A 218 -34.62 -9.78 -4.56
N HIS A 219 -33.49 -9.21 -4.16
CA HIS A 219 -32.86 -9.52 -2.87
C HIS A 219 -33.70 -9.05 -1.69
N SER A 220 -34.34 -7.87 -1.76
CA SER A 220 -35.18 -7.37 -0.66
C SER A 220 -36.39 -8.27 -0.37
N LYS A 221 -36.97 -8.89 -1.40
CA LYS A 221 -38.10 -9.82 -1.27
C LYS A 221 -37.72 -11.16 -0.64
N GLN A 222 -36.46 -11.59 -0.75
CA GLN A 222 -36.00 -12.85 -0.16
C GLN A 222 -35.69 -12.72 1.34
N VAL A 223 -35.40 -11.50 1.81
CA VAL A 223 -34.98 -11.25 3.21
C VAL A 223 -36.15 -11.05 4.17
N THR A 224 -37.42 -11.00 3.70
CA THR A 224 -38.56 -10.94 4.63
C THR A 224 -38.67 -12.25 5.42
N PRO A 225 -38.43 -12.25 6.75
CA PRO A 225 -38.44 -13.48 7.53
C PRO A 225 -39.85 -14.06 7.55
N LYS A 226 -40.00 -15.34 7.16
CA LYS A 226 -41.25 -16.09 7.40
C LYS A 226 -41.56 -15.99 8.89
N LYS A 227 -42.62 -15.25 9.25
CA LYS A 227 -43.18 -15.25 10.61
C LYS A 227 -43.48 -16.71 10.96
N LYS A 228 -42.60 -17.35 11.75
CA LYS A 228 -42.89 -18.65 12.35
C LYS A 228 -44.09 -18.43 13.26
N GLY A 229 -45.24 -18.97 12.87
CA GLY A 229 -46.43 -18.97 13.70
C GLY A 229 -46.11 -19.60 15.04
N ARG A 230 -46.32 -18.85 16.12
CA ARG A 230 -46.39 -19.40 17.47
C ARG A 230 -47.58 -20.37 17.48
N LYS A 231 -47.29 -21.65 17.67
CA LYS A 231 -48.23 -22.59 18.27
C LYS A 231 -48.00 -22.58 19.77
#